data_AF-A0A953PCN5-F1
#
_entry.id   AF-A0A953PCN5-F1
#
_cell.length_a   1.000
_cell.length_b   1.000
_cell.length_c   1.000
_cell.angle_alpha   90.00
_cell.angle_beta   90.00
_cell.angle_gamma   90.00
#
_symmetry.space_group_name_H-M   'P 1'
#
loop_
_entity.id
_entity.type
_entity.pdbx_description
1 polymer ?
#
loop_
_entity_poly.entity_id
_entity_poly.type
_entity_poly.pdbx_seq_one_letter_code
_entity_poly.pdbx_strand_id
1 'polypeptide(L)'
;MNDANQSVSPHISGLARIRELLRNPISVVGLALAVVALGNILFLFFLDMTRTHPSPYIGILAYMVAPGFLVLGLALILFGAIYYRRRRREAAGLTAHYMRFDFADPAQRGAISFFLAFIVVFILMSVVGSYRAYSFTDSVSFCGQLCHSVMAPEFTAYQQSPHARVACVDCHVGAGATWYVKSKLSGSRQVFKTVLNTFPRPIPTPVHNLRPAAETCETCHWPKKFYGAQLKVFNHYSSDEKNTPRQIRLLIKTGGGDPATGEPEGIHWHMNISNEMTYVATDDQRQIIAYIHVKDPQGRITEYFAKDSKLTKDQIAKAEKRRMDCVDCHNRPTHIYVPPDVSVDRSFAAHRLDISLPFLKQQAVEALTGKYDTTDAAMQGIAKTIYEFYSSKYPDLARNKQPEIRGAIDELQRVYKLTFFPEMKLDWRTHPNNIGHFYSNGCFRCHDGDHVSPEGKVIRKDCNICHTILEQQENAVNISSLPGLEFKHPVDLGDMTAVNCSDCHSGGVGP
;
A
#
# COMPACT_ATOMS: atom_id res chain seq x y z
N MET A 1 33.41 -75.29 -38.40
CA MET A 1 32.61 -75.29 -37.15
C MET A 1 33.38 -74.53 -36.08
N ASN A 2 32.96 -73.30 -35.80
CA ASN A 2 32.77 -72.76 -34.44
C ASN A 2 32.59 -71.25 -34.56
N ASP A 3 31.34 -70.87 -34.80
CA ASP A 3 30.84 -69.51 -34.62
C ASP A 3 30.95 -69.12 -33.15
N ALA A 4 31.85 -68.19 -32.85
CA ALA A 4 31.89 -67.52 -31.56
C ALA A 4 30.77 -66.46 -31.51
N ASN A 5 29.57 -66.90 -31.12
CA ASN A 5 28.43 -66.03 -30.87
C ASN A 5 28.67 -65.26 -29.56
N GLN A 6 29.21 -64.04 -29.66
CA GLN A 6 29.34 -63.14 -28.52
C GLN A 6 27.94 -62.69 -28.06
N SER A 7 27.48 -63.27 -26.97
CA SER A 7 26.26 -62.88 -26.27
C SER A 7 26.42 -61.46 -25.69
N VAL A 8 25.95 -60.46 -26.42
CA VAL A 8 25.82 -59.09 -25.90
C VAL A 8 24.78 -59.11 -24.77
N SER A 9 25.20 -58.77 -23.56
CA SER A 9 24.33 -58.78 -22.38
C SER A 9 23.08 -57.90 -22.56
N PRO A 10 21.88 -58.35 -22.14
CA PRO A 10 20.62 -57.63 -22.36
C PRO A 10 20.58 -56.22 -21.75
N HIS A 11 21.40 -55.95 -20.72
CA HIS A 11 21.54 -54.62 -20.12
C HIS A 11 22.12 -53.55 -21.06
N ILE A 12 23.00 -53.92 -22.00
CA ILE A 12 23.61 -52.98 -22.96
C ILE A 12 22.58 -52.54 -24.00
N SER A 13 21.64 -53.43 -24.36
CA SER A 13 20.59 -53.18 -25.35
C SER A 13 19.55 -52.15 -24.88
N GLY A 14 19.26 -52.11 -23.57
CA GLY A 14 18.27 -51.19 -22.98
C GLY A 14 18.76 -49.75 -22.96
N LEU A 15 20.02 -49.53 -22.55
CA LEU A 15 20.67 -48.23 -22.54
C LEU A 15 20.86 -47.67 -23.96
N ALA A 16 21.20 -48.51 -24.92
CA ALA A 16 21.30 -48.13 -26.33
C ALA A 16 19.95 -47.63 -26.89
N ARG A 17 18.85 -48.34 -26.59
CA ARG A 17 17.48 -47.93 -26.98
C ARG A 17 17.04 -46.60 -26.37
N ILE A 18 17.35 -46.37 -25.10
CA ILE A 18 17.04 -45.12 -24.41
C ILE A 18 17.85 -43.97 -25.03
N ARG A 19 19.14 -44.19 -25.30
CA ARG A 19 20.03 -43.22 -25.94
C ARG A 19 19.57 -42.84 -27.34
N GLU A 20 19.01 -43.77 -28.10
CA GLU A 20 18.40 -43.49 -29.40
C GLU A 20 17.12 -42.66 -29.33
N LEU A 21 16.27 -42.91 -28.33
CA LEU A 21 15.00 -42.20 -28.16
C LEU A 21 15.21 -40.73 -27.75
N LEU A 22 16.31 -40.43 -27.07
CA LEU A 22 16.65 -39.08 -26.61
C LEU A 22 17.37 -38.22 -27.66
N ARG A 23 17.85 -38.81 -28.77
CA ARG A 23 18.52 -38.11 -29.88
C ARG A 23 17.52 -37.55 -30.89
N ASN A 24 16.57 -36.76 -30.42
CA ASN A 24 15.63 -36.02 -31.26
C ASN A 24 15.66 -34.53 -30.86
N PRO A 25 15.34 -33.60 -31.77
CA PRO A 25 15.49 -32.17 -31.51
C PRO A 25 14.69 -31.69 -30.30
N ILE A 26 13.51 -32.26 -30.04
CA ILE A 26 12.66 -31.90 -28.91
C ILE A 26 13.33 -32.30 -27.59
N SER A 27 13.86 -33.53 -27.50
CA SER A 27 14.58 -33.98 -26.31
C SER A 27 15.92 -33.29 -26.11
N VAL A 28 16.61 -32.86 -27.18
CA VAL A 28 17.84 -32.07 -27.09
C VAL A 28 17.57 -30.66 -26.58
N VAL A 29 16.50 -30.01 -27.06
CA VAL A 29 16.04 -28.71 -26.52
C VAL A 29 15.64 -28.85 -25.05
N GLY A 30 14.91 -29.91 -24.71
CA GLY A 30 14.55 -30.21 -23.32
C GLY A 30 15.77 -30.42 -22.42
N LEU A 31 16.79 -31.13 -22.91
CA LEU A 31 18.06 -31.34 -22.21
C LEU A 31 18.84 -30.04 -22.02
N ALA A 32 18.94 -29.21 -23.06
CA ALA A 32 19.59 -27.90 -22.97
C ALA A 32 18.90 -27.01 -21.93
N LEU A 33 17.56 -26.97 -21.95
CA LEU A 33 16.77 -26.22 -20.97
C LEU A 33 16.98 -26.75 -19.54
N ALA A 34 16.97 -28.07 -19.35
CA ALA A 34 17.19 -28.70 -18.05
C ALA A 34 18.59 -28.42 -17.49
N VAL A 35 19.63 -28.50 -18.33
CA VAL A 35 21.02 -28.20 -17.93
C VAL A 35 21.18 -26.73 -17.57
N VAL A 36 20.62 -25.81 -18.36
CA VAL A 36 20.65 -24.37 -18.07
C VAL A 36 19.89 -24.06 -16.78
N ALA A 37 18.71 -24.63 -16.60
CA ALA A 37 17.91 -24.47 -15.39
C ALA A 37 18.65 -25.00 -14.15
N LEU A 38 19.25 -26.19 -14.24
CA LEU A 38 20.06 -26.76 -13.15
C LEU A 38 21.28 -25.89 -12.83
N GLY A 39 21.98 -25.39 -13.85
CA GLY A 39 23.11 -24.47 -13.68
C GLY A 39 22.70 -23.18 -12.96
N ASN A 40 21.55 -22.60 -13.34
CA ASN A 40 20.98 -21.44 -12.65
C ASN A 40 20.62 -21.76 -11.19
N ILE A 41 20.00 -22.92 -10.91
CA ILE A 41 19.66 -23.33 -9.54
C ILE A 41 20.92 -23.42 -8.68
N LEU A 42 21.96 -24.13 -9.16
CA LEU A 42 23.21 -24.31 -8.41
C LEU A 42 23.93 -22.97 -8.19
N PHE A 43 23.96 -22.11 -9.20
CA PHE A 43 24.57 -20.80 -9.09
C PHE A 43 23.83 -19.89 -8.10
N LEU A 44 22.50 -19.85 -8.17
CA LEU A 44 21.69 -19.07 -7.23
C LEU A 44 21.78 -19.61 -5.80
N PHE A 45 21.79 -20.94 -5.62
CA PHE A 45 22.01 -21.57 -4.32
C PHE A 45 23.38 -21.22 -3.73
N PHE A 46 24.43 -21.24 -4.55
CA PHE A 46 25.76 -20.80 -4.14
C PHE A 46 25.79 -19.33 -3.71
N LEU A 47 25.11 -18.44 -4.45
CA LEU A 47 24.98 -17.03 -4.06
C LEU A 47 24.18 -16.84 -2.76
N ASP A 48 23.15 -17.65 -2.53
CA ASP A 48 22.35 -17.62 -1.31
C ASP A 48 23.20 -18.00 -0.09
N MET A 49 24.01 -19.06 -0.21
CA MET A 49 24.86 -19.56 0.87
C MET A 49 26.04 -18.65 1.21
N THR A 50 26.53 -17.84 0.26
CA THR A 50 27.73 -17.00 0.44
C THR A 50 27.42 -15.58 0.90
N ARG A 51 26.14 -15.18 0.94
CA ARG A 51 25.75 -13.82 1.36
C ARG A 51 25.40 -13.74 2.84
N THR A 52 25.90 -12.70 3.50
CA THR A 52 25.61 -12.35 4.89
C THR A 52 24.18 -11.81 5.09
N HIS A 53 23.54 -11.33 4.01
CA HIS A 53 22.13 -10.93 3.98
C HIS A 53 21.42 -11.68 2.86
N PRO A 54 20.70 -12.77 3.17
CA PRO A 54 19.90 -13.51 2.20
C PRO A 54 18.83 -12.58 1.65
N SER A 55 18.82 -12.40 0.33
CA SER A 55 17.76 -11.65 -0.33
C SER A 55 16.60 -12.62 -0.58
N PRO A 56 15.35 -12.31 -0.16
CA PRO A 56 14.18 -13.14 -0.45
C PRO A 56 14.01 -13.45 -1.95
N TYR A 57 14.62 -12.62 -2.81
CA TYR A 57 14.56 -12.70 -4.26
C TYR A 57 15.42 -13.84 -4.84
N ILE A 58 16.56 -14.14 -4.22
CA ILE A 58 17.38 -15.30 -4.62
C ILE A 58 16.58 -16.58 -4.38
N GLY A 59 15.89 -16.67 -3.25
CA GLY A 59 15.04 -17.82 -2.93
C GLY A 59 13.91 -18.05 -3.94
N ILE A 60 13.22 -17.00 -4.39
CA ILE A 60 12.14 -17.16 -5.40
C ILE A 60 12.69 -17.67 -6.73
N LEU A 61 13.81 -17.11 -7.20
CA LEU A 61 14.43 -17.54 -8.46
C LEU A 61 15.00 -18.96 -8.35
N ALA A 62 15.68 -19.28 -7.24
CA ALA A 62 16.34 -20.56 -7.02
C ALA A 62 15.37 -21.71 -6.77
N TYR A 63 14.31 -21.47 -5.98
CA TYR A 63 13.44 -22.54 -5.46
C TYR A 63 12.08 -22.62 -6.17
N MET A 64 11.73 -21.66 -7.04
CA MET A 64 10.44 -21.68 -7.74
C MET A 64 10.59 -21.54 -9.26
N VAL A 65 11.21 -20.45 -9.74
CA VAL A 65 11.27 -20.17 -11.18
C VAL A 65 12.18 -21.16 -11.91
N ALA A 66 13.43 -21.31 -11.45
CA ALA A 66 14.38 -22.19 -12.12
C ALA A 66 13.97 -23.68 -12.05
N PRO A 67 13.41 -24.21 -10.94
CA PRO A 67 12.81 -25.55 -10.92
C PRO A 67 11.65 -25.72 -11.90
N GLY A 68 10.83 -24.69 -12.14
CA GLY A 68 9.78 -24.72 -13.15
C GLY A 68 10.32 -24.98 -14.57
N PHE A 69 11.40 -24.29 -14.95
CA PHE A 69 12.09 -24.53 -16.22
C PHE A 69 12.78 -25.90 -16.27
N LEU A 70 13.31 -26.39 -15.15
CA LEU A 70 13.87 -27.73 -15.05
C LEU A 70 12.81 -28.80 -15.32
N VAL A 71 11.65 -28.70 -14.66
CA VAL A 71 10.52 -29.62 -14.86
C VAL A 71 10.01 -29.55 -16.30
N LEU A 72 9.88 -28.36 -16.88
CA LEU A 72 9.51 -28.19 -18.29
C LEU A 72 10.54 -28.85 -19.22
N GLY A 73 11.84 -28.69 -18.96
CA GLY A 73 12.91 -29.34 -19.71
C GLY A 73 12.82 -30.87 -19.64
N LEU A 74 12.61 -31.43 -18.44
CA LEU A 74 12.41 -32.86 -18.24
C LEU A 74 11.13 -33.37 -18.93
N ALA A 75 10.04 -32.60 -18.88
CA ALA A 75 8.80 -32.93 -19.58
C ALA A 75 8.99 -32.92 -21.10
N LEU A 76 9.75 -31.96 -21.66
CA LEU A 76 10.11 -31.93 -23.08
C LEU A 76 10.99 -33.11 -23.48
N ILE A 77 11.91 -33.55 -22.61
CA ILE A 77 12.70 -34.77 -22.83
C ILE A 77 11.78 -35.98 -22.98
N LEU A 78 10.87 -36.18 -22.02
CA LEU A 78 9.91 -37.29 -22.02
C LEU A 78 8.94 -37.22 -23.20
N PHE A 79 8.38 -36.04 -23.47
CA PHE A 79 7.48 -35.81 -24.60
C PHE A 79 8.18 -36.08 -25.93
N GLY A 80 9.40 -35.56 -26.13
CA GLY A 80 10.20 -35.82 -27.33
C GLY A 80 10.46 -37.31 -27.53
N ALA A 81 10.79 -38.03 -26.46
CA ALA A 81 11.01 -39.48 -26.52
C ALA A 81 9.72 -40.26 -26.86
N ILE A 82 8.57 -39.89 -26.28
CA ILE A 82 7.26 -40.53 -26.55
C ILE A 82 6.78 -40.21 -27.96
N TYR A 83 6.84 -38.94 -28.36
CA TYR A 83 6.47 -38.46 -29.69
C TYR A 83 7.30 -39.16 -30.78
N TYR A 84 8.62 -39.22 -30.58
CA TYR A 84 9.52 -39.88 -31.53
C TYR A 84 9.32 -41.40 -31.54
N ARG A 85 8.99 -42.02 -30.40
CA ARG A 85 8.62 -43.45 -30.34
C ARG A 85 7.32 -43.76 -31.08
N ARG A 86 6.29 -42.91 -30.96
CA ARG A 86 5.02 -43.04 -31.70
C ARG A 86 5.23 -42.87 -33.20
N ARG A 87 5.93 -41.80 -33.59
CA ARG A 87 6.28 -41.54 -35.00
C ARG A 87 7.11 -42.66 -35.62
N ARG A 88 8.04 -43.28 -34.87
CA ARG A 88 8.79 -44.47 -35.35
C ARG A 88 7.92 -45.71 -35.52
N ARG A 89 6.85 -45.89 -34.73
CA ARG A 89 5.90 -46.99 -34.88
C ARG A 89 4.98 -46.80 -36.08
N GLU A 90 4.61 -45.56 -36.37
CA GLU A 90 3.73 -45.19 -37.49
C GLU A 90 4.48 -45.12 -38.83
N ALA A 91 5.77 -44.75 -38.82
CA ALA A 91 6.61 -44.63 -40.01
C ALA A 91 7.68 -45.73 -40.09
N ALA A 92 7.25 -46.98 -40.26
CA ALA A 92 8.14 -48.11 -40.49
C ALA A 92 8.90 -47.94 -41.83
N GLY A 93 10.06 -47.28 -41.82
CA GLY A 93 10.96 -47.21 -42.98
C GLY A 93 11.73 -45.90 -43.22
N LEU A 94 11.47 -44.82 -42.47
CA LEU A 94 12.26 -43.58 -42.63
C LEU A 94 13.63 -43.72 -41.93
N THR A 95 14.71 -43.51 -42.70
CA THR A 95 16.09 -43.41 -42.19
C THR A 95 16.18 -42.22 -41.24
N ALA A 96 16.22 -42.52 -39.94
CA ALA A 96 16.39 -41.50 -38.92
C ALA A 96 17.74 -40.78 -39.13
N HIS A 97 17.70 -39.49 -39.44
CA HIS A 97 18.88 -38.63 -39.40
C HIS A 97 19.32 -38.49 -37.94
N TYR A 98 20.27 -39.32 -37.52
CA TYR A 98 20.80 -39.31 -36.18
C TYR A 98 21.83 -38.19 -36.02
N MET A 99 21.65 -37.35 -35.01
CA MET A 99 22.71 -36.45 -34.56
C MET A 99 23.87 -37.31 -34.02
N ARG A 100 24.97 -37.40 -34.76
CA ARG A 100 26.19 -38.13 -34.36
C ARG A 100 27.18 -37.12 -33.79
N PHE A 101 27.48 -37.25 -32.49
CA PHE A 101 28.56 -36.51 -31.84
C PHE A 101 29.87 -37.29 -32.00
N ASP A 102 30.78 -36.76 -32.80
CA ASP A 102 32.15 -37.24 -33.00
C ASP A 102 33.12 -36.20 -32.42
N PHE A 103 33.77 -36.57 -31.31
CA PHE A 103 34.73 -35.70 -30.62
C PHE A 103 36.11 -35.69 -31.28
N ALA A 104 36.37 -36.53 -32.28
CA ALA A 104 37.60 -36.46 -33.07
C ALA A 104 37.52 -35.35 -34.13
N ASP A 105 36.33 -34.93 -34.54
CA ASP A 105 36.09 -33.88 -35.52
C ASP A 105 36.37 -32.47 -34.93
N PRO A 106 37.35 -31.70 -35.48
CA PRO A 106 37.61 -30.32 -35.07
C PRO A 106 36.39 -29.39 -35.15
N ALA A 107 35.53 -29.55 -36.15
CA ALA A 107 34.34 -28.72 -36.33
C ALA A 107 33.30 -28.98 -35.22
N GLN A 108 33.08 -30.25 -34.86
CA GLN A 108 32.18 -30.60 -33.77
C GLN A 108 32.74 -30.20 -32.39
N ARG A 109 34.05 -30.33 -32.17
CA ARG A 109 34.70 -29.83 -30.93
C ARG A 109 34.57 -28.32 -30.79
N GLY A 110 34.79 -27.56 -31.87
CA GLY A 110 34.59 -26.11 -31.89
C GLY A 110 33.14 -25.73 -31.60
N ALA A 111 32.18 -26.42 -32.22
CA ALA A 111 30.75 -26.19 -32.01
C ALA A 111 30.31 -26.49 -30.57
N ILE A 112 30.79 -27.61 -29.98
CA ILE A 112 30.50 -27.97 -28.59
C ILE A 112 31.14 -26.98 -27.62
N SER A 113 32.39 -26.57 -27.85
CA SER A 113 33.09 -25.59 -27.00
C SER A 113 32.39 -24.23 -27.02
N PHE A 114 31.98 -23.78 -28.23
CA PHE A 114 31.18 -22.58 -28.39
C PHE A 114 29.83 -22.70 -27.67
N PHE A 115 29.12 -23.83 -27.83
CA PHE A 115 27.84 -24.05 -27.19
C PHE A 115 27.95 -24.08 -25.66
N LEU A 116 28.97 -24.71 -25.09
CA LEU A 116 29.25 -24.69 -23.66
C LEU A 116 29.60 -23.29 -23.15
N ALA A 117 30.44 -22.55 -23.86
CA ALA A 117 30.76 -21.16 -23.53
C ALA A 117 29.52 -20.27 -23.59
N PHE A 118 28.69 -20.44 -24.64
CA PHE A 118 27.41 -19.75 -24.78
C PHE A 118 26.46 -20.07 -23.62
N ILE A 119 26.35 -21.34 -23.20
CA ILE A 119 25.53 -21.73 -22.04
C ILE A 119 25.99 -21.00 -20.78
N VAL A 120 27.30 -20.96 -20.51
CA VAL A 120 27.84 -20.28 -19.33
C VAL A 120 27.52 -18.78 -19.37
N VAL A 121 27.78 -18.12 -20.49
CA VAL A 121 27.47 -16.70 -20.67
C VAL A 121 25.96 -16.45 -20.57
N PHE A 122 25.15 -17.32 -21.17
CA PHE A 122 23.69 -17.23 -21.13
C PHE A 122 23.13 -17.40 -19.71
N ILE A 123 23.65 -18.35 -18.93
CA ILE A 123 23.31 -18.55 -17.51
C ILE A 123 23.64 -17.28 -16.73
N LEU A 124 24.86 -16.74 -16.86
CA LEU A 124 25.28 -15.52 -16.17
C LEU A 124 24.39 -14.33 -16.53
N MET A 125 24.17 -14.10 -17.83
CA MET A 125 23.30 -13.03 -18.32
C MET A 125 21.85 -13.21 -17.91
N SER A 126 21.35 -14.45 -17.86
CA SER A 126 19.99 -14.76 -17.42
C SER A 126 19.82 -14.47 -15.95
N VAL A 127 20.75 -14.89 -15.08
CA VAL A 127 20.66 -14.61 -13.65
C VAL A 127 20.73 -13.12 -13.37
N VAL A 128 21.69 -12.42 -13.98
CA VAL A 128 21.83 -10.97 -13.82
C VAL A 128 20.60 -10.25 -14.36
N GLY A 129 20.14 -10.62 -15.56
CA GLY A 129 18.97 -10.06 -16.22
C GLY A 129 17.69 -10.27 -15.42
N SER A 130 17.43 -11.50 -14.96
CA SER A 130 16.26 -11.83 -14.13
C SER A 130 16.30 -11.10 -12.79
N TYR A 131 17.46 -11.02 -12.13
CA TYR A 131 17.59 -10.28 -10.88
C TYR A 131 17.34 -8.78 -11.07
N ARG A 132 17.91 -8.17 -12.12
CA ARG A 132 17.70 -6.75 -12.44
C ARG A 132 16.25 -6.47 -12.82
N ALA A 133 15.64 -7.30 -13.66
CA ALA A 133 14.23 -7.18 -14.03
C ALA A 133 13.33 -7.27 -12.80
N TYR A 134 13.59 -8.25 -11.94
CA TYR A 134 12.87 -8.41 -10.67
C TYR A 134 13.00 -7.15 -9.79
N SER A 135 14.24 -6.72 -9.50
CA SER A 135 14.52 -5.58 -8.65
C SER A 135 13.91 -4.29 -9.21
N PHE A 136 13.83 -4.16 -10.53
CA PHE A 136 13.12 -3.06 -11.17
C PHE A 136 11.62 -3.14 -10.91
N THR A 137 10.97 -4.29 -11.09
CA THR A 137 9.51 -4.44 -10.84
C THR A 137 9.08 -4.28 -9.39
N ASP A 138 10.03 -4.28 -8.45
CA ASP A 138 9.80 -4.04 -7.03
C ASP A 138 10.26 -2.63 -6.59
N SER A 139 10.75 -1.82 -7.54
CA SER A 139 11.20 -0.46 -7.27
C SER A 139 10.03 0.53 -7.14
N VAL A 140 10.24 1.57 -6.35
CA VAL A 140 9.33 2.71 -6.24
C VAL A 140 9.07 3.37 -7.60
N SER A 141 10.09 3.48 -8.47
CA SER A 141 9.93 4.01 -9.82
C SER A 141 8.97 3.18 -10.67
N PHE A 142 9.04 1.85 -10.59
CA PHE A 142 8.14 0.99 -11.34
C PHE A 142 6.70 1.13 -10.86
N CYS A 143 6.48 1.08 -9.53
CA CYS A 143 5.14 1.20 -8.96
C CYS A 143 4.52 2.59 -9.17
N GLY A 144 5.30 3.66 -8.98
CA GLY A 144 4.79 5.03 -8.95
C GLY A 144 4.82 5.78 -10.28
N GLN A 145 5.76 5.47 -11.18
CA GLN A 145 6.01 6.29 -12.38
C GLN A 145 5.63 5.61 -13.68
N LEU A 146 5.63 4.27 -13.74
CA LEU A 146 5.34 3.56 -15.00
C LEU A 146 3.91 3.82 -15.47
N CYS A 147 2.95 3.74 -14.55
CA CYS A 147 1.54 4.07 -14.79
C CYS A 147 1.22 5.46 -14.23
N HIS A 148 1.99 6.48 -14.60
CA HIS A 148 1.94 7.82 -13.98
C HIS A 148 0.54 8.42 -13.91
N SER A 149 -0.35 8.19 -14.88
CA SER A 149 -1.72 8.74 -14.86
C SER A 149 -2.58 8.15 -13.75
N VAL A 150 -2.46 6.84 -13.52
CA VAL A 150 -3.22 6.11 -12.50
C VAL A 150 -2.56 6.27 -11.13
N MET A 151 -1.23 6.31 -11.10
CA MET A 151 -0.46 6.28 -9.86
C MET A 151 0.00 7.65 -9.37
N ALA A 152 -0.21 8.72 -10.13
CA ALA A 152 0.08 10.08 -9.69
C ALA A 152 -0.46 10.41 -8.29
N PRO A 153 -1.72 10.08 -7.92
CA PRO A 153 -2.23 10.38 -6.58
C PRO A 153 -1.43 9.71 -5.46
N GLU A 154 -1.31 8.38 -5.55
CA GLU A 154 -0.67 7.57 -4.51
C GLU A 154 0.83 7.86 -4.43
N PHE A 155 1.50 8.06 -5.58
CA PHE A 155 2.93 8.34 -5.65
C PHE A 155 3.27 9.74 -5.11
N THR A 156 2.48 10.74 -5.48
CA THR A 156 2.65 12.12 -4.97
C THR A 156 2.47 12.16 -3.46
N ALA A 157 1.40 11.53 -2.95
CA ALA A 157 1.14 11.46 -1.52
C ALA A 157 2.24 10.68 -0.77
N TYR A 158 2.71 9.56 -1.34
CA TYR A 158 3.83 8.78 -0.79
C TYR A 158 5.10 9.63 -0.61
N GLN A 159 5.46 10.43 -1.60
CA GLN A 159 6.67 11.26 -1.54
C GLN A 159 6.64 12.32 -0.43
N GLN A 160 5.44 12.73 0.00
CA GLN A 160 5.25 13.71 1.06
C GLN A 160 5.01 13.07 2.45
N SER A 161 5.06 11.74 2.52
CA SER A 161 4.69 11.00 3.73
C SER A 161 5.90 10.68 4.63
N PRO A 162 5.67 10.34 5.92
CA PRO A 162 6.73 9.81 6.79
C PRO A 162 7.38 8.51 6.27
N HIS A 163 6.74 7.83 5.31
CA HIS A 163 7.19 6.57 4.72
C HIS A 163 7.78 6.75 3.31
N ALA A 164 8.10 7.97 2.88
CA ALA A 164 8.69 8.27 1.56
C ALA A 164 10.05 7.56 1.28
N ARG A 165 10.62 6.88 2.27
CA ARG A 165 11.87 6.10 2.16
C ARG A 165 11.68 4.59 2.36
N VAL A 166 10.45 4.14 2.53
CA VAL A 166 10.08 2.71 2.60
C VAL A 166 9.63 2.28 1.20
N ALA A 167 10.07 1.12 0.71
CA ALA A 167 9.69 0.70 -0.64
C ALA A 167 8.21 0.29 -0.68
N CYS A 168 7.54 0.51 -1.82
CA CYS A 168 6.12 0.13 -1.98
C CYS A 168 5.89 -1.35 -1.66
N VAL A 169 6.85 -2.20 -2.03
CA VAL A 169 6.78 -3.66 -1.87
C VAL A 169 6.84 -4.12 -0.42
N ASP A 170 7.41 -3.33 0.49
CA ASP A 170 7.49 -3.67 1.91
C ASP A 170 6.10 -3.69 2.55
N CYS A 171 5.16 -2.90 2.02
CA CYS A 171 3.77 -2.88 2.45
C CYS A 171 2.84 -3.69 1.52
N HIS A 172 2.95 -3.52 0.18
CA HIS A 172 1.95 -4.02 -0.78
C HIS A 172 2.23 -5.41 -1.37
N VAL A 173 3.49 -5.88 -1.34
CA VAL A 173 3.85 -7.18 -1.91
C VAL A 173 4.18 -8.16 -0.80
N GLY A 174 5.14 -7.83 0.06
CA GLY A 174 5.60 -8.66 1.16
C GLY A 174 6.60 -9.75 0.80
N ALA A 175 7.25 -10.29 1.83
CA ALA A 175 8.25 -11.33 1.69
C ALA A 175 7.62 -12.71 1.44
N GLY A 176 8.35 -13.57 0.72
CA GLY A 176 7.99 -14.97 0.50
C GLY A 176 7.27 -15.26 -0.83
N ALA A 177 7.37 -16.51 -1.28
CA ALA A 177 6.91 -16.94 -2.60
C ALA A 177 5.39 -16.80 -2.80
N THR A 178 4.58 -17.11 -1.78
CA THR A 178 3.12 -17.03 -1.86
C THR A 178 2.63 -15.62 -2.13
N TRP A 179 3.17 -14.65 -1.39
CA TRP A 179 2.81 -13.24 -1.51
C TRP A 179 3.30 -12.65 -2.84
N TYR A 180 4.48 -13.10 -3.31
CA TYR A 180 4.97 -12.77 -4.65
C TYR A 180 4.02 -13.25 -5.76
N VAL A 181 3.59 -14.52 -5.74
CA VAL A 181 2.68 -15.04 -6.78
C VAL A 181 1.34 -14.29 -6.74
N LYS A 182 0.78 -14.06 -5.54
CA LYS A 182 -0.45 -13.27 -5.37
C LYS A 182 -0.29 -11.86 -5.93
N SER A 183 0.83 -11.19 -5.62
CA SER A 183 1.06 -9.81 -6.07
C SER A 183 1.22 -9.72 -7.58
N LYS A 184 1.94 -10.64 -8.23
CA LYS A 184 2.13 -10.61 -9.70
C LYS A 184 0.85 -11.01 -10.45
N LEU A 185 0.01 -11.92 -9.91
CA LEU A 185 -1.31 -12.21 -10.49
C LEU A 185 -2.29 -11.04 -10.32
N SER A 186 -2.25 -10.34 -9.18
CA SER A 186 -3.03 -9.13 -8.98
C SER A 186 -2.55 -8.00 -9.90
N GLY A 187 -1.22 -7.80 -9.98
CA GLY A 187 -0.58 -6.80 -10.81
C GLY A 187 -0.85 -7.00 -12.30
N SER A 188 -0.82 -8.25 -12.80
CA SER A 188 -1.17 -8.50 -14.21
C SER A 188 -2.61 -8.11 -14.53
N ARG A 189 -3.57 -8.40 -13.63
CA ARG A 189 -4.96 -7.94 -13.75
C ARG A 189 -5.05 -6.41 -13.74
N GLN A 190 -4.28 -5.74 -12.90
CA GLN A 190 -4.22 -4.28 -12.86
C GLN A 190 -3.69 -3.70 -14.18
N VAL A 191 -2.60 -4.26 -14.72
CA VAL A 191 -2.07 -3.87 -16.05
C VAL A 191 -3.14 -4.01 -17.12
N PHE A 192 -3.88 -5.13 -17.17
CA PHE A 192 -4.98 -5.28 -18.13
C PHE A 192 -6.08 -4.23 -17.94
N LYS A 193 -6.48 -3.94 -16.70
CA LYS A 193 -7.47 -2.88 -16.41
C LYS A 193 -6.97 -1.50 -16.84
N THR A 194 -5.69 -1.21 -16.62
CA THR A 194 -5.07 0.07 -17.02
C THR A 194 -5.00 0.20 -18.53
N VAL A 195 -4.53 -0.84 -19.25
CA VAL A 195 -4.45 -0.84 -20.72
C VAL A 195 -5.84 -0.71 -21.35
N LEU A 196 -6.84 -1.40 -20.81
CA LEU A 196 -8.23 -1.33 -21.30
C LEU A 196 -9.00 -0.13 -20.75
N ASN A 197 -8.41 0.67 -19.86
CA ASN A 197 -9.04 1.79 -19.18
C ASN A 197 -10.35 1.45 -18.44
N THR A 198 -10.45 0.24 -17.88
CA THR A 198 -11.67 -0.29 -17.22
C THR A 198 -11.63 -0.23 -15.69
N PHE A 199 -10.71 0.53 -15.12
CA PHE A 199 -10.60 0.71 -13.67
C PHE A 199 -11.52 1.84 -13.15
N PRO A 200 -12.03 1.72 -11.90
CA PRO A 200 -12.85 2.76 -11.27
C PRO A 200 -12.04 4.03 -10.98
N ARG A 201 -12.72 5.17 -10.99
CA ARG A 201 -12.17 6.49 -10.60
C ARG A 201 -13.10 7.13 -9.56
N PRO A 202 -12.65 7.35 -8.32
CA PRO A 202 -11.33 7.01 -7.79
C PRO A 202 -11.14 5.50 -7.58
N ILE A 203 -9.91 5.09 -7.30
CA ILE A 203 -9.60 3.70 -6.92
C ILE A 203 -10.22 3.43 -5.55
N PRO A 204 -11.02 2.36 -5.38
CA PRO A 204 -11.72 2.08 -4.13
C PRO A 204 -10.76 1.68 -3.02
N THR A 205 -11.15 2.01 -1.79
CA THR A 205 -10.42 1.66 -0.57
C THR A 205 -11.43 1.21 0.48
N PRO A 206 -11.06 0.30 1.39
CA PRO A 206 -9.73 -0.24 1.67
C PRO A 206 -9.22 -1.28 0.65
N VAL A 207 -7.92 -1.55 0.65
CA VAL A 207 -7.34 -2.63 -0.16
C VAL A 207 -7.63 -3.98 0.53
N HIS A 208 -8.51 -4.80 -0.06
CA HIS A 208 -8.92 -6.08 0.54
C HIS A 208 -7.81 -7.14 0.63
N ASN A 209 -6.77 -7.03 -0.21
CA ASN A 209 -5.67 -7.99 -0.28
C ASN A 209 -4.38 -7.48 0.40
N LEU A 210 -4.49 -6.46 1.26
CA LEU A 210 -3.33 -5.99 2.02
C LEU A 210 -2.92 -7.05 3.04
N ARG A 211 -1.62 -7.15 3.29
CA ARG A 211 -1.07 -8.07 4.29
C ARG A 211 -1.49 -7.64 5.70
N PRO A 212 -1.55 -8.58 6.66
CA PRO A 212 -1.81 -8.24 8.06
C PRO A 212 -0.80 -7.21 8.60
N ALA A 213 -1.24 -6.37 9.54
CA ALA A 213 -0.38 -5.36 10.16
C ALA A 213 0.87 -5.97 10.83
N ALA A 214 0.76 -7.17 11.41
CA ALA A 214 1.87 -7.93 11.98
C ALA A 214 3.02 -8.23 11.00
N GLU A 215 2.69 -8.35 9.71
CA GLU A 215 3.63 -8.68 8.64
C GLU A 215 4.13 -7.44 7.88
N THR A 216 3.62 -6.26 8.21
CA THR A 216 3.89 -4.98 7.54
C THR A 216 4.30 -3.93 8.55
N CYS A 217 3.33 -3.32 9.25
CA CYS A 217 3.53 -2.26 10.24
C CYS A 217 4.46 -2.70 11.37
N GLU A 218 4.24 -3.89 11.94
CA GLU A 218 4.94 -4.33 13.16
C GLU A 218 6.39 -4.74 12.94
N THR A 219 6.82 -4.86 11.68
CA THR A 219 8.24 -5.09 11.34
C THR A 219 9.13 -3.90 11.72
N CYS A 220 8.53 -2.70 11.77
CA CYS A 220 9.21 -1.45 12.11
C CYS A 220 8.60 -0.79 13.36
N HIS A 221 7.29 -0.96 13.58
CA HIS A 221 6.55 -0.34 14.69
C HIS A 221 6.15 -1.38 15.72
N TRP A 222 6.98 -1.58 16.75
CA TRP A 222 6.77 -2.64 17.72
C TRP A 222 5.70 -2.28 18.77
N PRO A 223 4.51 -2.93 18.78
CA PRO A 223 3.39 -2.52 19.63
C PRO A 223 3.66 -2.54 21.14
N LYS A 224 4.50 -3.48 21.57
CA LYS A 224 4.92 -3.58 22.97
C LYS A 224 5.76 -2.39 23.43
N LYS A 225 6.35 -1.62 22.52
CA LYS A 225 7.28 -0.52 22.83
C LYS A 225 6.70 0.87 22.57
N PHE A 226 5.40 0.97 22.31
CA PHE A 226 4.72 2.25 22.34
C PHE A 226 4.52 2.68 23.78
N TYR A 227 4.96 3.89 24.14
CA TYR A 227 4.87 4.39 25.50
C TYR A 227 4.49 5.86 25.52
N GLY A 228 3.69 6.21 26.53
CA GLY A 228 3.40 7.59 26.89
C GLY A 228 2.38 8.27 25.97
N ALA A 229 2.06 9.49 26.36
CA ALA A 229 1.17 10.35 25.62
C ALA A 229 2.00 11.32 24.74
N GLN A 230 1.47 11.66 23.56
CA GLN A 230 2.15 12.52 22.59
C GLN A 230 1.54 13.91 22.58
N LEU A 231 2.37 14.93 22.81
CA LEU A 231 1.94 16.32 22.62
C LEU A 231 1.77 16.60 21.12
N LYS A 232 0.57 17.05 20.75
CA LYS A 232 0.23 17.52 19.41
C LYS A 232 -0.25 18.96 19.49
N VAL A 233 0.28 19.78 18.60
CA VAL A 233 -0.12 21.18 18.44
C VAL A 233 -0.82 21.32 17.10
N PHE A 234 -2.06 21.78 17.14
CA PHE A 234 -2.87 22.07 15.97
C PHE A 234 -2.94 23.59 15.81
N ASN A 235 -2.37 24.10 14.71
CA ASN A 235 -2.50 25.49 14.31
C ASN A 235 -3.63 25.60 13.31
N HIS A 236 -4.54 26.53 13.56
CA HIS A 236 -5.66 26.83 12.70
C HIS A 236 -5.75 28.32 12.46
N TYR A 237 -6.21 28.72 11.28
CA TYR A 237 -6.44 30.11 10.92
C TYR A 237 -7.90 30.26 10.53
N SER A 238 -8.55 31.29 11.09
CA SER A 238 -9.98 31.52 10.89
C SER A 238 -10.26 32.07 9.50
N SER A 239 -11.46 31.81 8.98
CA SER A 239 -11.95 32.36 7.71
C SER A 239 -12.47 33.80 7.87
N ASP A 240 -11.71 34.67 8.53
CA ASP A 240 -12.03 36.08 8.75
C ASP A 240 -11.02 37.01 8.05
N GLU A 241 -11.27 38.31 8.11
CA GLU A 241 -10.41 39.30 7.43
C GLU A 241 -8.96 39.23 7.93
N LYS A 242 -8.75 38.92 9.21
CA LYS A 242 -7.45 38.91 9.85
C LYS A 242 -6.73 37.57 9.77
N ASN A 243 -7.38 36.54 9.22
CA ASN A 243 -6.92 35.15 9.27
C ASN A 243 -6.56 34.75 10.72
N THR A 244 -7.44 35.05 11.68
CA THR A 244 -7.18 34.98 13.13
C THR A 244 -6.54 33.65 13.52
N PRO A 245 -5.29 33.64 14.05
CA PRO A 245 -4.61 32.42 14.44
C PRO A 245 -5.22 31.83 15.72
N ARG A 246 -5.39 30.52 15.69
CA ARG A 246 -5.87 29.70 16.80
C ARG A 246 -4.94 28.51 16.98
N GLN A 247 -4.69 28.14 18.22
CA GLN A 247 -3.84 27.00 18.55
C GLN A 247 -4.51 26.13 19.59
N ILE A 248 -4.50 24.83 19.36
CA ILE A 248 -4.94 23.83 20.32
C ILE A 248 -3.77 22.90 20.62
N ARG A 249 -3.46 22.73 21.91
CA ARG A 249 -2.45 21.76 22.36
C ARG A 249 -3.12 20.59 23.04
N LEU A 250 -2.93 19.41 22.47
CA LEU A 250 -3.51 18.16 22.95
C LEU A 250 -2.41 17.22 23.40
N LEU A 251 -2.61 16.58 24.54
CA LEU A 251 -1.86 15.39 24.92
C LEU A 251 -2.65 14.17 24.46
N ILE A 252 -2.25 13.58 23.34
CA ILE A 252 -2.88 12.37 22.78
C ILE A 252 -2.42 11.17 23.60
N LYS A 253 -3.37 10.43 24.17
CA LYS A 253 -3.10 9.22 24.96
C LYS A 253 -2.84 8.05 24.02
N THR A 254 -1.69 8.07 23.34
CA THR A 254 -1.31 7.05 22.36
C THR A 254 -1.25 5.67 23.00
N GLY A 255 -0.62 5.56 24.18
CA GLY A 255 -0.64 4.33 24.95
C GLY A 255 0.34 3.26 24.47
N GLY A 256 0.19 2.04 25.01
CA GLY A 256 1.13 0.93 24.82
C GLY A 256 0.59 -0.43 25.24
N GLY A 257 1.33 -1.49 24.88
CA GLY A 257 0.88 -2.88 25.11
C GLY A 257 1.77 -3.72 26.02
N ASP A 258 2.73 -3.14 26.74
CA ASP A 258 3.64 -3.90 27.62
C ASP A 258 3.41 -3.53 29.11
N PRO A 259 2.58 -4.33 29.82
CA PRO A 259 2.28 -4.14 31.24
C PRO A 259 3.51 -4.12 32.15
N ALA A 260 4.66 -4.66 31.71
CA ALA A 260 5.89 -4.65 32.49
C ALA A 260 6.59 -3.27 32.52
N THR A 261 6.18 -2.37 31.63
CA THR A 261 6.87 -1.08 31.39
C THR A 261 5.94 0.14 31.47
N GLY A 262 4.64 -0.08 31.60
CA GLY A 262 3.62 0.96 31.78
C GLY A 262 2.21 0.36 31.77
N GLU A 263 1.22 1.16 32.13
CA GLU A 263 -0.18 0.74 32.05
C GLU A 263 -0.59 0.50 30.57
N PRO A 264 -1.27 -0.61 30.24
CA PRO A 264 -1.81 -0.86 28.92
C PRO A 264 -3.07 0.00 28.69
N GLU A 265 -2.88 1.30 28.63
CA GLU A 265 -3.91 2.32 28.43
C GLU A 265 -3.76 3.02 27.08
N GLY A 266 -4.69 3.91 26.74
CA GLY A 266 -4.64 4.74 25.54
C GLY A 266 -5.21 4.11 24.27
N ILE A 267 -5.11 4.84 23.16
CA ILE A 267 -5.79 4.51 21.89
C ILE A 267 -5.25 3.21 21.28
N HIS A 268 -3.96 2.87 21.48
CA HIS A 268 -3.40 1.60 21.02
C HIS A 268 -3.91 0.36 21.77
N TRP A 269 -4.74 0.52 22.80
CA TRP A 269 -5.44 -0.60 23.44
C TRP A 269 -6.20 -1.48 22.43
N HIS A 270 -6.71 -0.88 21.34
CA HIS A 270 -7.44 -1.57 20.26
C HIS A 270 -6.60 -2.56 19.46
N MET A 271 -5.30 -2.32 19.36
CA MET A 271 -4.36 -3.18 18.62
C MET A 271 -3.43 -3.97 19.55
N ASN A 272 -3.57 -3.78 20.87
CA ASN A 272 -2.79 -4.48 21.86
C ASN A 272 -3.00 -6.00 21.72
N ILE A 273 -1.90 -6.74 21.60
CA ILE A 273 -1.89 -8.21 21.46
C ILE A 273 -2.64 -8.95 22.57
N SER A 274 -2.79 -8.34 23.74
CA SER A 274 -3.50 -8.92 24.88
C SER A 274 -5.02 -8.81 24.75
N ASN A 275 -5.53 -7.96 23.85
CA ASN A 275 -6.94 -7.83 23.54
C ASN A 275 -7.22 -8.32 22.11
N GLU A 276 -8.34 -9.02 21.94
CA GLU A 276 -8.81 -9.39 20.61
C GLU A 276 -10.12 -8.67 20.33
N MET A 277 -10.07 -7.67 19.46
CA MET A 277 -11.25 -6.97 18.97
C MET A 277 -11.56 -7.40 17.54
N THR A 278 -12.80 -7.81 17.32
CA THR A 278 -13.35 -8.04 15.98
C THR A 278 -14.62 -7.21 15.80
N TYR A 279 -14.91 -6.82 14.57
CA TYR A 279 -16.10 -6.02 14.27
C TYR A 279 -16.72 -6.40 12.93
N VAL A 280 -17.97 -6.00 12.75
CA VAL A 280 -18.70 -6.11 11.49
C VAL A 280 -19.11 -4.71 11.04
N ALA A 281 -18.70 -4.34 9.84
CA ALA A 281 -19.16 -3.13 9.17
C ALA A 281 -20.28 -3.43 8.17
N THR A 282 -21.17 -2.47 7.95
CA THR A 282 -22.27 -2.59 6.97
C THR A 282 -21.94 -1.98 5.61
N ASP A 283 -20.85 -1.21 5.53
CA ASP A 283 -20.33 -0.60 4.31
C ASP A 283 -18.92 -1.12 3.97
N ASP A 284 -18.55 -1.02 2.70
CA ASP A 284 -17.25 -1.50 2.20
C ASP A 284 -16.07 -0.65 2.71
N GLN A 285 -16.29 0.65 2.97
CA GLN A 285 -15.27 1.57 3.49
C GLN A 285 -15.03 1.41 5.00
N ARG A 286 -15.81 0.54 5.66
CA ARG A 286 -15.74 0.27 7.10
C ARG A 286 -15.95 1.54 7.94
N GLN A 287 -16.89 2.40 7.51
CA GLN A 287 -17.23 3.63 8.22
C GLN A 287 -18.42 3.48 9.17
N ILE A 288 -19.26 2.46 8.95
CA ILE A 288 -20.46 2.17 9.74
C ILE A 288 -20.25 0.82 10.42
N ILE A 289 -19.95 0.85 11.72
CA ILE A 289 -19.73 -0.35 12.52
C ILE A 289 -21.05 -0.70 13.22
N ALA A 290 -21.52 -1.93 13.01
CA ALA A 290 -22.83 -2.36 13.53
C ALA A 290 -22.71 -3.33 14.71
N TYR A 291 -21.56 -3.99 14.84
CA TYR A 291 -21.29 -4.97 15.88
C TYR A 291 -19.80 -5.01 16.21
N ILE A 292 -19.50 -5.11 17.50
CA ILE A 292 -18.14 -5.20 18.03
C ILE A 292 -18.09 -6.34 19.03
N HIS A 293 -17.07 -7.18 18.91
CA HIS A 293 -16.77 -8.27 19.83
C HIS A 293 -15.38 -8.06 20.40
N VAL A 294 -15.31 -7.91 21.72
CA VAL A 294 -14.07 -7.74 22.47
C VAL A 294 -13.85 -8.96 23.35
N LYS A 295 -12.67 -9.56 23.22
CA LYS A 295 -12.15 -10.55 24.16
C LYS A 295 -10.95 -9.97 24.88
N ASP A 296 -11.04 -9.88 26.19
CA ASP A 296 -9.98 -9.34 27.04
C ASP A 296 -8.87 -10.36 27.33
N PRO A 297 -7.77 -9.98 28.00
CA PRO A 297 -6.65 -10.87 28.28
C PRO A 297 -7.03 -12.03 29.22
N GLN A 298 -8.09 -11.86 30.03
CA GLN A 298 -8.64 -12.87 30.92
C GLN A 298 -9.62 -13.81 30.20
N GLY A 299 -9.88 -13.58 28.90
CA GLY A 299 -10.80 -14.35 28.08
C GLY A 299 -12.27 -13.97 28.26
N ARG A 300 -12.59 -12.89 29.01
CA ARG A 300 -13.96 -12.39 29.11
C ARG A 300 -14.35 -11.76 27.79
N ILE A 301 -15.56 -12.10 27.34
CA ILE A 301 -16.13 -11.59 26.10
C ILE A 301 -17.13 -10.49 26.43
N THR A 302 -17.11 -9.41 25.66
CA THR A 302 -18.16 -8.39 25.68
C THR A 302 -18.51 -8.05 24.24
N GLU A 303 -19.81 -8.14 23.93
CA GLU A 303 -20.36 -7.82 22.63
C GLU A 303 -21.11 -6.49 22.71
N TYR A 304 -20.94 -5.64 21.72
CA TYR A 304 -21.65 -4.37 21.59
C TYR A 304 -22.41 -4.32 20.28
N PHE A 305 -23.62 -3.79 20.34
CA PHE A 305 -24.50 -3.61 19.21
C PHE A 305 -24.83 -2.12 19.09
N ALA A 306 -24.72 -1.56 17.88
CA ALA A 306 -25.21 -0.22 17.62
C ALA A 306 -26.74 -0.21 17.77
N LYS A 307 -27.31 0.77 18.48
CA LYS A 307 -28.77 0.88 18.72
C LYS A 307 -29.60 0.91 17.44
N ASP A 308 -29.06 1.46 16.37
CA ASP A 308 -29.72 1.60 15.06
C ASP A 308 -29.44 0.41 14.11
N SER A 309 -28.64 -0.57 14.56
CA SER A 309 -28.29 -1.74 13.75
C SER A 309 -29.52 -2.57 13.39
N LYS A 310 -29.67 -2.82 12.08
CA LYS A 310 -30.72 -3.71 11.54
C LYS A 310 -30.25 -5.16 11.39
N LEU A 311 -29.02 -5.48 11.79
CA LEU A 311 -28.46 -6.81 11.63
C LEU A 311 -29.03 -7.77 12.66
N THR A 312 -29.55 -8.91 12.20
CA THR A 312 -29.92 -10.02 13.08
C THR A 312 -28.68 -10.78 13.57
N LYS A 313 -28.82 -11.54 14.67
CA LYS A 313 -27.74 -12.40 15.17
C LYS A 313 -27.21 -13.37 14.11
N ASP A 314 -28.10 -13.95 13.29
CA ASP A 314 -27.73 -14.85 12.20
C ASP A 314 -26.96 -14.13 11.09
N GLN A 315 -27.31 -12.89 10.79
CA GLN A 315 -26.58 -12.07 9.82
C GLN A 315 -25.17 -11.74 10.33
N ILE A 316 -25.03 -11.37 11.60
CA ILE A 316 -23.72 -11.14 12.23
C ILE A 316 -22.88 -12.43 12.25
N ALA A 317 -23.51 -13.58 12.50
CA ALA A 317 -22.83 -14.86 12.49
C ALA A 317 -22.21 -15.17 11.11
N LYS A 318 -22.93 -14.85 10.02
CA LYS A 318 -22.51 -15.08 8.63
C LYS A 318 -21.64 -13.96 8.04
N ALA A 319 -21.67 -12.76 8.63
CA ALA A 319 -20.90 -11.62 8.15
C ALA A 319 -19.38 -11.84 8.31
N GLU A 320 -18.61 -11.18 7.44
CA GLU A 320 -17.16 -11.12 7.57
C GLU A 320 -16.81 -10.38 8.87
N LYS A 321 -16.19 -11.09 9.81
CA LYS A 321 -15.67 -10.51 11.04
C LYS A 321 -14.24 -10.08 10.80
N ARG A 322 -14.02 -8.77 10.82
CA ARG A 322 -12.68 -8.21 10.70
C ARG A 322 -12.07 -8.07 12.08
N ARG A 323 -10.88 -8.64 12.27
CA ARG A 323 -10.04 -8.32 13.42
C ARG A 323 -9.47 -6.92 13.27
N MET A 324 -9.65 -6.11 14.30
CA MET A 324 -9.11 -4.74 14.31
C MET A 324 -7.58 -4.80 14.35
N ASP A 325 -6.95 -4.00 13.50
CA ASP A 325 -5.50 -3.86 13.41
C ASP A 325 -5.08 -2.39 13.22
N CYS A 326 -3.79 -2.16 12.97
CA CYS A 326 -3.24 -0.82 12.77
C CYS A 326 -3.96 -0.03 11.66
N VAL A 327 -4.36 -0.68 10.56
CA VAL A 327 -4.90 0.02 9.38
C VAL A 327 -6.37 0.39 9.52
N ASP A 328 -7.06 -0.07 10.56
CA ASP A 328 -8.44 0.36 10.83
C ASP A 328 -8.51 1.79 11.37
N CYS A 329 -7.42 2.24 12.02
CA CYS A 329 -7.21 3.61 12.48
C CYS A 329 -6.20 4.36 11.57
N HIS A 330 -5.01 3.78 11.34
CA HIS A 330 -4.00 4.32 10.44
C HIS A 330 -4.25 3.89 8.99
N ASN A 331 -5.45 4.14 8.48
CA ASN A 331 -5.88 3.70 7.14
C ASN A 331 -5.19 4.48 5.99
N ARG A 332 -4.45 5.55 6.32
CA ARG A 332 -3.64 6.36 5.39
C ARG A 332 -2.23 6.61 5.96
N PRO A 333 -1.39 5.58 6.10
CA PRO A 333 -0.07 5.76 6.73
C PRO A 333 0.94 6.45 5.80
N THR A 334 0.73 6.35 4.49
CA THR A 334 1.61 6.96 3.47
C THR A 334 0.85 7.77 2.42
N HIS A 335 -0.30 7.30 1.95
CA HIS A 335 -1.09 8.00 0.93
C HIS A 335 -2.04 9.00 1.58
N ILE A 336 -1.49 10.08 2.11
CA ILE A 336 -2.19 11.07 2.92
C ILE A 336 -2.68 12.23 2.03
N TYR A 337 -3.99 12.27 1.79
CA TYR A 337 -4.65 13.37 1.10
C TYR A 337 -5.10 14.42 2.11
N VAL A 338 -4.28 15.45 2.30
CA VAL A 338 -4.50 16.47 3.33
C VAL A 338 -5.60 17.44 2.87
N PRO A 339 -6.65 17.69 3.68
CA PRO A 339 -7.70 18.63 3.31
C PRO A 339 -7.16 20.05 3.04
N PRO A 340 -7.84 20.85 2.19
CA PRO A 340 -7.49 22.25 1.91
C PRO A 340 -7.37 23.09 3.16
N ASP A 341 -8.31 22.96 4.08
CA ASP A 341 -8.32 23.69 5.35
C ASP A 341 -6.97 23.54 6.09
N VAL A 342 -6.55 22.29 6.31
CA VAL A 342 -5.26 21.96 6.96
C VAL A 342 -4.06 22.37 6.11
N SER A 343 -4.14 22.20 4.79
CA SER A 343 -3.03 22.51 3.89
C SER A 343 -2.72 24.01 3.87
N VAL A 344 -3.77 24.83 3.90
CA VAL A 344 -3.67 26.29 4.01
C VAL A 344 -3.14 26.68 5.40
N ASP A 345 -3.62 26.05 6.48
CA ASP A 345 -3.11 26.31 7.83
C ASP A 345 -1.61 26.01 7.95
N ARG A 346 -1.16 24.90 7.37
CA ARG A 346 0.28 24.54 7.33
C ARG A 346 1.09 25.54 6.52
N SER A 347 0.49 26.14 5.50
CA SER A 347 1.17 27.12 4.64
C SER A 347 1.30 28.48 5.32
N PHE A 348 0.30 28.91 6.08
CA PHE A 348 0.42 30.05 7.00
C PHE A 348 1.46 29.81 8.10
N ALA A 349 1.40 28.65 8.77
CA ALA A 349 2.35 28.30 9.83
C ALA A 349 3.80 28.19 9.32
N ALA A 350 3.99 27.85 8.04
CA ALA A 350 5.29 27.81 7.38
C ALA A 350 5.70 29.15 6.74
N HIS A 351 4.92 30.22 6.94
CA HIS A 351 5.14 31.54 6.35
C HIS A 351 5.22 31.54 4.81
N ARG A 352 4.58 30.57 4.16
CA ARG A 352 4.43 30.54 2.69
C ARG A 352 3.24 31.35 2.20
N LEU A 353 2.29 31.64 3.08
CA LEU A 353 1.19 32.57 2.86
C LEU A 353 1.33 33.77 3.81
N ASP A 354 1.19 34.98 3.27
CA ASP A 354 1.20 36.21 4.07
C ASP A 354 -0.15 36.38 4.77
N ILE A 355 -0.14 36.24 6.10
CA ILE A 355 -1.32 36.37 6.97
C ILE A 355 -1.96 37.77 6.92
N SER A 356 -1.23 38.79 6.48
CA SER A 356 -1.75 40.16 6.37
C SER A 356 -2.60 40.39 5.13
N LEU A 357 -2.67 39.43 4.21
CA LEU A 357 -3.61 39.47 3.08
C LEU A 357 -5.02 39.17 3.59
N PRO A 358 -5.97 40.11 3.46
CA PRO A 358 -7.28 39.98 4.07
C PRO A 358 -8.05 38.81 3.48
N PHE A 359 -8.74 38.04 4.34
CA PHE A 359 -9.55 36.86 3.99
C PHE A 359 -8.82 35.76 3.21
N LEU A 360 -7.48 35.75 3.22
CA LEU A 360 -6.70 34.79 2.43
C LEU A 360 -7.04 33.34 2.79
N LYS A 361 -7.28 33.02 4.07
CA LYS A 361 -7.70 31.69 4.50
C LYS A 361 -8.99 31.25 3.81
N GLN A 362 -10.01 32.10 3.85
CA GLN A 362 -11.30 31.82 3.24
C GLN A 362 -11.17 31.63 1.73
N GLN A 363 -10.54 32.59 1.06
CA GLN A 363 -10.39 32.60 -0.40
C GLN A 363 -9.49 31.46 -0.90
N ALA A 364 -8.47 31.09 -0.14
CA ALA A 364 -7.63 29.94 -0.44
C ALA A 364 -8.40 28.63 -0.43
N VAL A 365 -9.19 28.39 0.62
CA VAL A 365 -10.00 27.16 0.74
C VAL A 365 -11.10 27.14 -0.34
N GLU A 366 -11.74 28.28 -0.61
CA GLU A 366 -12.72 28.41 -1.69
C GLU A 366 -12.10 28.10 -3.06
N ALA A 367 -10.95 28.70 -3.39
CA ALA A 367 -10.25 28.47 -4.65
C ALA A 367 -9.81 27.00 -4.81
N LEU A 368 -9.27 26.38 -3.75
CA LEU A 368 -8.83 24.98 -3.79
C LEU A 368 -10.00 23.99 -3.95
N THR A 369 -11.15 24.29 -3.37
CA THR A 369 -12.32 23.41 -3.38
C THR A 369 -13.21 23.58 -4.63
N GLY A 370 -12.82 24.47 -5.55
CA GLY A 370 -13.46 24.65 -6.84
C GLY A 370 -13.59 23.34 -7.63
N LYS A 371 -14.63 23.24 -8.47
CA LYS A 371 -14.83 22.10 -9.36
C LYS A 371 -13.98 22.28 -10.60
N TYR A 372 -12.97 21.43 -10.74
CA TYR A 372 -12.06 21.42 -11.89
C TYR A 372 -12.00 20.02 -12.49
N ASP A 373 -12.07 19.93 -13.81
CA ASP A 373 -12.00 18.65 -14.53
C ASP A 373 -10.54 18.19 -14.76
N THR A 374 -9.60 19.14 -14.78
CA THR A 374 -8.17 18.88 -14.98
C THR A 374 -7.32 19.73 -14.06
N THR A 375 -6.10 19.27 -13.83
CA THR A 375 -5.10 20.00 -13.05
C THR A 375 -4.80 21.37 -13.68
N ASP A 376 -4.71 21.47 -15.01
CA ASP A 376 -4.46 22.74 -15.70
C ASP A 376 -5.61 23.74 -15.54
N ALA A 377 -6.86 23.26 -15.61
CA ALA A 377 -8.03 24.08 -15.33
C ALA A 377 -8.03 24.60 -13.88
N ALA A 378 -7.60 23.77 -12.93
CA ALA A 378 -7.43 24.19 -11.55
C ALA A 378 -6.35 25.26 -11.39
N MET A 379 -5.20 25.14 -12.08
CA MET A 379 -4.15 26.16 -12.00
C MET A 379 -4.66 27.54 -12.43
N GLN A 380 -5.37 27.60 -13.56
CA GLN A 380 -5.94 28.83 -14.07
C GLN A 380 -7.08 29.34 -13.17
N GLY A 381 -7.94 28.44 -12.72
CA GLY A 381 -9.06 28.76 -11.83
C GLY A 381 -8.62 29.35 -10.50
N ILE A 382 -7.64 28.74 -9.83
CA ILE A 382 -7.09 29.23 -8.55
C ILE A 382 -6.48 30.61 -8.74
N ALA A 383 -5.64 30.79 -9.77
CA ALA A 383 -5.02 32.08 -10.06
C ALA A 383 -6.07 33.17 -10.31
N LYS A 384 -7.09 32.85 -11.11
CA LYS A 384 -8.19 33.75 -11.42
C LYS A 384 -8.96 34.14 -10.16
N THR A 385 -9.41 33.19 -9.35
CA THR A 385 -10.21 33.45 -8.14
C THR A 385 -9.49 34.39 -7.18
N ILE A 386 -8.22 34.12 -6.86
CA ILE A 386 -7.45 34.93 -5.91
C ILE A 386 -7.17 36.33 -6.48
N TYR A 387 -6.77 36.42 -7.76
CA TYR A 387 -6.48 37.70 -8.39
C TYR A 387 -7.73 38.58 -8.52
N GLU A 388 -8.86 38.02 -8.95
CA GLU A 388 -10.14 38.74 -9.08
C GLU A 388 -10.66 39.22 -7.73
N PHE A 389 -10.52 38.41 -6.67
CA PHE A 389 -10.90 38.83 -5.33
C PHE A 389 -10.14 40.08 -4.88
N TYR A 390 -8.81 40.08 -4.94
CA TYR A 390 -8.01 41.22 -4.48
C TYR A 390 -8.14 42.43 -5.41
N SER A 391 -8.16 42.24 -6.73
CA SER A 391 -8.29 43.36 -7.67
C SER A 391 -9.66 44.05 -7.58
N SER A 392 -10.73 43.32 -7.24
CA SER A 392 -12.08 43.89 -7.10
C SER A 392 -12.38 44.45 -5.71
N LYS A 393 -12.02 43.74 -4.64
CA LYS A 393 -12.35 44.12 -3.25
C LYS A 393 -11.29 44.99 -2.60
N TYR A 394 -10.03 44.83 -2.98
CA TYR A 394 -8.89 45.51 -2.36
C TYR A 394 -7.90 46.08 -3.41
N PRO A 395 -8.34 46.98 -4.33
CA PRO A 395 -7.55 47.41 -5.48
C PRO A 395 -6.23 48.09 -5.11
N ASP A 396 -6.18 48.85 -4.02
CA ASP A 396 -4.95 49.51 -3.55
C ASP A 396 -3.93 48.48 -3.03
N LEU A 397 -4.41 47.49 -2.25
CA LEU A 397 -3.60 46.37 -1.79
C LEU A 397 -3.13 45.52 -2.97
N ALA A 398 -3.99 45.28 -3.96
CA ALA A 398 -3.63 44.54 -5.16
C ALA A 398 -2.51 45.23 -5.97
N ARG A 399 -2.36 46.56 -5.89
CA ARG A 399 -1.22 47.27 -6.48
C ARG A 399 0.04 47.21 -5.62
N ASN A 400 -0.11 47.34 -4.31
CA ASN A 400 1.02 47.45 -3.38
C ASN A 400 1.60 46.10 -2.93
N LYS A 401 0.79 45.03 -2.94
CA LYS A 401 1.13 43.67 -2.50
C LYS A 401 1.06 42.63 -3.63
N GLN A 402 1.43 43.02 -4.86
CA GLN A 402 1.46 42.08 -5.98
C GLN A 402 2.34 40.85 -5.74
N PRO A 403 3.56 40.99 -5.18
CA PRO A 403 4.42 39.84 -4.92
C PRO A 403 3.77 38.82 -3.98
N GLU A 404 3.12 39.28 -2.91
CA GLU A 404 2.47 38.44 -1.90
C GLU A 404 1.25 37.72 -2.48
N ILE A 405 0.44 38.41 -3.30
CA ILE A 405 -0.70 37.80 -3.98
C ILE A 405 -0.23 36.73 -4.98
N ARG A 406 0.83 37.00 -5.75
CA ARG A 406 1.40 35.99 -6.67
C ARG A 406 1.97 34.80 -5.91
N GLY A 407 2.71 35.05 -4.83
CA GLY A 407 3.23 33.99 -3.95
C GLY A 407 2.12 33.13 -3.35
N ALA A 408 0.99 33.75 -2.96
CA ALA A 408 -0.18 33.02 -2.51
C ALA A 408 -0.77 32.14 -3.62
N ILE A 409 -0.92 32.65 -4.84
CA ILE A 409 -1.39 31.85 -5.99
C ILE A 409 -0.47 30.66 -6.24
N ASP A 410 0.85 30.87 -6.28
CA ASP A 410 1.84 29.82 -6.52
C ASP A 410 1.79 28.73 -5.44
N GLU A 411 1.66 29.13 -4.17
CA GLU A 411 1.55 28.19 -3.05
C GLU A 411 0.24 27.38 -3.11
N LEU A 412 -0.89 28.01 -3.45
CA LEU A 412 -2.17 27.32 -3.58
C LEU A 412 -2.17 26.34 -4.76
N GLN A 413 -1.59 26.74 -5.89
CA GLN A 413 -1.37 25.84 -7.03
C GLN A 413 -0.49 24.64 -6.66
N ARG A 414 0.57 24.86 -5.86
CA ARG A 414 1.43 23.80 -5.33
C ARG A 414 0.63 22.87 -4.42
N VAL A 415 -0.15 23.41 -3.48
CA VAL A 415 -1.02 22.63 -2.59
C VAL A 415 -1.97 21.77 -3.40
N TYR A 416 -2.66 22.34 -4.40
CA TYR A 416 -3.61 21.61 -5.24
C TYR A 416 -2.95 20.40 -5.92
N LYS A 417 -1.78 20.58 -6.54
CA LYS A 417 -1.02 19.50 -7.20
C LYS A 417 -0.60 18.37 -6.27
N LEU A 418 -0.55 18.62 -4.96
CA LEU A 418 -0.14 17.63 -3.97
C LEU A 418 -1.31 16.86 -3.34
N THR A 419 -2.52 17.41 -3.37
CA THR A 419 -3.66 16.88 -2.60
C THR A 419 -4.93 16.64 -3.42
N PHE A 420 -5.00 17.12 -4.66
CA PHE A 420 -6.14 16.96 -5.57
C PHE A 420 -5.71 16.31 -6.87
N PHE A 421 -6.53 15.36 -7.35
CA PHE A 421 -6.27 14.63 -8.58
C PHE A 421 -7.57 14.49 -9.37
N PRO A 422 -8.00 15.56 -10.09
CA PRO A 422 -9.29 15.60 -10.76
C PRO A 422 -9.43 14.52 -11.84
N GLU A 423 -8.34 14.17 -12.55
CA GLU A 423 -8.31 13.12 -13.57
C GLU A 423 -8.61 11.73 -12.99
N MET A 424 -8.30 11.55 -11.70
CA MET A 424 -8.58 10.33 -10.93
C MET A 424 -9.81 10.48 -10.02
N LYS A 425 -10.50 11.62 -10.06
CA LYS A 425 -11.63 11.96 -9.18
C LYS A 425 -11.31 11.71 -7.70
N LEU A 426 -10.08 12.05 -7.31
CA LEU A 426 -9.56 11.75 -5.98
C LEU A 426 -9.24 13.03 -5.23
N ASP A 427 -9.71 13.08 -3.99
CA ASP A 427 -9.42 14.08 -2.98
C ASP A 427 -9.59 13.50 -1.56
N TRP A 428 -9.42 14.32 -0.51
CA TRP A 428 -9.57 13.90 0.88
C TRP A 428 -10.98 13.39 1.24
N ARG A 429 -12.04 13.84 0.54
CA ARG A 429 -13.43 13.44 0.80
C ARG A 429 -13.67 12.01 0.36
N THR A 430 -13.09 11.62 -0.77
CA THR A 430 -13.18 10.25 -1.28
C THR A 430 -12.37 9.24 -0.47
N HIS A 431 -11.39 9.72 0.32
CA HIS A 431 -10.41 8.90 1.04
C HIS A 431 -10.29 9.35 2.51
N PRO A 432 -11.32 9.11 3.35
CA PRO A 432 -11.34 9.55 4.75
C PRO A 432 -10.15 8.99 5.54
N ASN A 433 -9.73 9.71 6.58
CA ASN A 433 -8.61 9.36 7.45
C ASN A 433 -9.10 9.14 8.89
N ASN A 434 -8.96 7.92 9.39
CA ASN A 434 -9.57 7.51 10.66
C ASN A 434 -8.73 7.86 11.91
N ILE A 435 -7.59 8.57 11.77
CA ILE A 435 -6.69 8.89 12.89
C ILE A 435 -7.24 10.01 13.82
N GLY A 436 -8.34 10.64 13.46
CA GLY A 436 -9.00 11.68 14.25
C GLY A 436 -10.47 11.80 13.89
N HIS A 437 -11.18 12.73 14.54
CA HIS A 437 -12.63 12.88 14.42
C HIS A 437 -13.09 14.26 13.90
N PHE A 438 -12.17 15.05 13.32
CA PHE A 438 -12.49 16.43 12.91
C PHE A 438 -13.17 16.50 11.53
N TYR A 439 -12.64 15.80 10.52
CA TYR A 439 -13.20 15.80 9.15
C TYR A 439 -13.88 14.48 8.75
N SER A 440 -13.75 13.46 9.57
CA SER A 440 -14.36 12.14 9.40
C SER A 440 -14.58 11.53 10.78
N ASN A 441 -15.46 10.54 10.92
CA ASN A 441 -15.83 10.02 12.24
C ASN A 441 -14.68 9.34 12.99
N GLY A 442 -13.76 8.67 12.29
CA GLY A 442 -12.58 8.03 12.89
C GLY A 442 -12.94 7.09 14.05
N CYS A 443 -12.57 7.46 15.27
CA CYS A 443 -12.90 6.70 16.48
C CYS A 443 -14.41 6.73 16.82
N PHE A 444 -15.13 7.79 16.45
CA PHE A 444 -16.58 7.92 16.69
C PHE A 444 -17.43 7.00 15.83
N ARG A 445 -16.85 6.18 14.96
CA ARG A 445 -17.56 5.05 14.34
C ARG A 445 -17.97 3.98 15.36
N CYS A 446 -17.32 3.96 16.53
CA CYS A 446 -17.62 3.06 17.64
C CYS A 446 -17.84 3.83 18.96
N HIS A 447 -17.14 4.95 19.14
CA HIS A 447 -17.23 5.82 20.31
C HIS A 447 -18.33 6.88 20.15
N ASP A 448 -19.55 6.43 19.93
CA ASP A 448 -20.72 7.27 19.64
C ASP A 448 -21.68 7.38 20.85
N GLY A 449 -21.56 6.51 21.85
CA GLY A 449 -22.53 6.39 22.95
C GLY A 449 -23.74 5.50 22.61
N ASP A 450 -23.75 4.91 21.41
CA ASP A 450 -24.84 4.10 20.86
C ASP A 450 -24.48 2.63 20.70
N HIS A 451 -23.22 2.27 20.83
CA HIS A 451 -22.79 0.88 20.97
C HIS A 451 -23.01 0.39 22.41
N VAL A 452 -23.98 -0.50 22.60
CA VAL A 452 -24.41 -0.99 23.92
C VAL A 452 -24.33 -2.51 24.00
N SER A 453 -23.85 -3.04 25.13
CA SER A 453 -23.83 -4.46 25.42
C SER A 453 -25.17 -4.95 25.99
N PRO A 454 -25.47 -6.26 25.92
CA PRO A 454 -26.68 -6.82 26.55
C PRO A 454 -26.76 -6.55 28.07
N GLU A 455 -25.62 -6.38 28.73
CA GLU A 455 -25.50 -6.05 30.16
C GLU A 455 -25.58 -4.53 30.43
N GLY A 456 -25.85 -3.72 29.41
CA GLY A 456 -26.01 -2.27 29.52
C GLY A 456 -24.71 -1.46 29.51
N LYS A 457 -23.56 -2.07 29.19
CA LYS A 457 -22.30 -1.32 29.06
C LYS A 457 -22.32 -0.52 27.75
N VAL A 458 -21.94 0.75 27.82
CA VAL A 458 -21.91 1.64 26.64
C VAL A 458 -20.47 1.98 26.26
N ILE A 459 -20.16 1.98 24.96
CA ILE A 459 -18.91 2.56 24.46
C ILE A 459 -19.05 4.09 24.50
N ARG A 460 -18.31 4.71 25.42
CA ARG A 460 -18.41 6.15 25.71
C ARG A 460 -17.83 7.02 24.60
N LYS A 461 -18.39 8.23 24.44
CA LYS A 461 -18.00 9.29 23.50
C LYS A 461 -17.11 10.39 24.13
N ASP A 462 -16.74 10.29 25.41
CA ASP A 462 -15.98 11.33 26.10
C ASP A 462 -14.61 11.61 25.43
N CYS A 463 -14.31 12.87 25.12
CA CYS A 463 -13.06 13.26 24.47
C CYS A 463 -11.82 12.89 25.30
N ASN A 464 -11.94 12.97 26.63
CA ASN A 464 -10.87 12.71 27.59
C ASN A 464 -10.40 11.24 27.62
N ILE A 465 -11.13 10.33 26.96
CA ILE A 465 -10.70 8.93 26.77
C ILE A 465 -9.46 8.88 25.89
N CYS A 466 -9.42 9.71 24.85
CA CYS A 466 -8.40 9.66 23.80
C CYS A 466 -7.34 10.74 23.96
N HIS A 467 -7.70 11.94 24.43
CA HIS A 467 -6.75 13.03 24.58
C HIS A 467 -7.15 14.01 25.69
N THR A 468 -6.15 14.70 26.23
CA THR A 468 -6.35 15.81 27.17
C THR A 468 -6.07 17.13 26.46
N ILE A 469 -7.00 18.08 26.50
CA ILE A 469 -6.80 19.43 25.97
C ILE A 469 -6.03 20.23 27.02
N LEU A 470 -4.78 20.59 26.75
CA LEU A 470 -3.94 21.33 27.69
C LEU A 470 -4.11 22.84 27.53
N GLU A 471 -4.32 23.28 26.29
CA GLU A 471 -4.32 24.70 25.94
C GLU A 471 -5.24 24.96 24.74
N GLN A 472 -6.00 26.06 24.83
CA GLN A 472 -6.77 26.64 23.73
C GLN A 472 -6.45 28.13 23.66
N GLN A 473 -5.82 28.53 22.55
CA GLN A 473 -5.42 29.90 22.30
C GLN A 473 -6.18 30.45 21.08
N GLU A 474 -6.69 31.66 21.23
CA GLU A 474 -7.25 32.46 20.14
C GLU A 474 -6.65 33.87 20.23
N ASN A 475 -5.92 34.29 19.18
CA ASN A 475 -5.12 35.52 19.23
C ASN A 475 -4.18 35.56 20.45
N ALA A 476 -4.24 36.64 21.25
CA ALA A 476 -3.43 36.81 22.45
C ALA A 476 -4.06 36.17 23.70
N VAL A 477 -5.29 35.65 23.61
CA VAL A 477 -5.99 35.03 24.74
C VAL A 477 -5.59 33.57 24.82
N ASN A 478 -5.03 33.18 25.96
CA ASN A 478 -4.56 31.83 26.23
C ASN A 478 -5.24 31.28 27.48
N ILE A 479 -5.90 30.13 27.34
CA ILE A 479 -6.41 29.36 28.47
C ILE A 479 -5.63 28.05 28.51
N SER A 480 -5.01 27.75 29.65
CA SER A 480 -4.28 26.51 29.88
C SER A 480 -4.71 25.85 31.19
N SER A 481 -4.74 24.52 31.21
CA SER A 481 -5.08 23.72 32.39
C SER A 481 -4.37 22.37 32.33
N LEU A 482 -3.59 22.05 33.37
CA LEU A 482 -2.92 20.76 33.50
C LEU A 482 -3.89 19.59 33.75
N PRO A 483 -4.98 19.74 34.54
CA PRO A 483 -6.05 18.72 34.62
C PRO A 483 -6.78 18.46 33.30
N GLY A 484 -6.62 19.34 32.32
CA GLY A 484 -7.35 19.33 31.06
C GLY A 484 -8.43 20.43 31.01
N LEU A 485 -8.79 20.80 29.78
CA LEU A 485 -9.88 21.71 29.45
C LEU A 485 -10.99 20.95 28.74
N GLU A 486 -12.22 21.44 28.91
CA GLU A 486 -13.30 21.12 27.98
C GLU A 486 -13.05 21.85 26.65
N PHE A 487 -13.42 21.21 25.54
CA PHE A 487 -13.30 21.83 24.23
C PHE A 487 -14.29 23.00 24.13
N LYS A 488 -13.81 24.17 23.73
CA LYS A 488 -14.65 25.33 23.47
C LYS A 488 -14.64 25.62 21.98
N HIS A 489 -15.79 25.47 21.34
CA HIS A 489 -15.90 25.85 19.94
C HIS A 489 -15.84 27.37 19.79
N PRO A 490 -15.18 27.90 18.73
CA PRO A 490 -15.00 29.34 18.60
C PRO A 490 -16.29 30.11 18.29
N VAL A 491 -17.29 29.42 17.76
CA VAL A 491 -18.66 29.93 17.61
C VAL A 491 -19.53 29.25 18.67
N ASP A 492 -20.40 30.02 19.32
CA ASP A 492 -21.39 29.45 20.23
C ASP A 492 -22.45 28.67 19.44
N LEU A 493 -22.39 27.34 19.52
CA LEU A 493 -23.31 26.42 18.87
C LEU A 493 -24.28 25.78 19.88
N GLY A 494 -24.26 26.21 21.15
CA GLY A 494 -25.00 25.55 22.22
C GLY A 494 -24.42 24.20 22.61
N ASP A 495 -25.30 23.21 22.85
CA ASP A 495 -24.89 21.86 23.28
C ASP A 495 -24.26 21.05 22.14
N MET A 496 -22.95 20.87 22.22
CA MET A 496 -22.17 20.12 21.22
C MET A 496 -22.11 18.62 21.49
N THR A 497 -22.70 18.10 22.57
CA THR A 497 -22.60 16.67 22.90
C THR A 497 -23.32 15.77 21.87
N ALA A 498 -24.36 16.31 21.23
CA ALA A 498 -25.20 15.61 20.26
C ALA A 498 -24.68 15.64 18.82
N VAL A 499 -23.64 16.43 18.52
CA VAL A 499 -23.09 16.58 17.16
C VAL A 499 -21.64 16.09 17.10
N ASN A 500 -21.19 15.66 15.93
CA ASN A 500 -19.78 15.40 15.66
C ASN A 500 -19.18 16.57 14.89
N CYS A 501 -17.88 16.81 15.09
CA CYS A 501 -17.17 17.84 14.31
C CYS A 501 -17.29 17.57 12.80
N SER A 502 -17.20 16.31 12.39
CA SER A 502 -17.32 15.87 11.00
C SER A 502 -18.68 16.15 10.35
N ASP A 503 -19.74 16.40 11.14
CA ASP A 503 -21.06 16.74 10.61
C ASP A 503 -21.08 18.15 9.99
N CYS A 504 -20.20 19.05 10.47
CA CYS A 504 -20.09 20.43 10.01
C CYS A 504 -18.75 20.74 9.32
N HIS A 505 -17.68 20.02 9.66
CA HIS A 505 -16.34 20.25 9.13
C HIS A 505 -16.00 19.23 8.04
N SER A 506 -16.11 19.66 6.78
CA SER A 506 -15.76 18.82 5.63
C SER A 506 -14.28 18.88 5.24
N GLY A 507 -13.51 19.81 5.80
CA GLY A 507 -12.13 20.12 5.40
C GLY A 507 -12.01 20.98 4.13
N GLY A 508 -13.15 21.29 3.49
CA GLY A 508 -13.29 22.33 2.47
C GLY A 508 -13.82 23.64 3.06
N VAL A 509 -14.62 24.37 2.29
CA VAL A 509 -15.28 25.59 2.77
C VAL A 509 -16.17 25.23 3.95
N GLY A 510 -15.92 25.91 5.09
CA GLY A 510 -16.73 25.76 6.29
C GLY A 510 -18.14 26.32 6.10
N PRO A 511 -19.11 25.88 6.91
CA PRO A 511 -20.47 26.41 6.90
C PRO A 511 -20.55 27.89 7.27
#